data_AF-K2CCU0-F1
#
_entry.id   AF-K2CCU0-F1
#
_cell.length_a   1.000
_cell.length_b   1.000
_cell.length_c   1.000
_cell.angle_alpha   90.00
_cell.angle_beta   90.00
_cell.angle_gamma   90.00
#
_symmetry.space_group_name_H-M   'P 1'
#
loop_
_entity.id
_entity.type
_entity.pdbx_description
1 polymer ?
#
loop_
_entity_poly.entity_id
_entity_poly.type
_entity_poly.pdbx_seq_one_letter_code
_entity_poly.pdbx_strand_id
1 'polypeptide(L)'
;MTYKMNIFSHAQNGFTLIEVIVFLVVSGILMSTILLGATTALRSTPSVHQQWIAVQLARQCMEWFLGQRQMNGYAALSCPSTPSATACAVPSGYSINTNISCTTWNNDTTYKTITVTISGLANASLSTQVGDY
;
A
#
# COMPACT_ATOMS: atom_id res chain seq x y z
N MET A 1 -33.74 -36.12 -68.30
CA MET A 1 -34.50 -35.92 -67.05
C MET A 1 -34.27 -37.17 -66.22
N THR A 2 -33.67 -37.15 -65.02
CA THR A 2 -34.12 -36.43 -63.82
C THR A 2 -32.95 -36.27 -62.81
N TYR A 3 -33.06 -35.22 -61.99
CA TYR A 3 -32.12 -34.61 -61.05
C TYR A 3 -31.52 -35.49 -59.94
N LYS A 4 -30.33 -35.09 -59.46
CA LYS A 4 -30.01 -35.12 -58.02
C LYS A 4 -29.12 -33.93 -57.65
N MET A 5 -29.66 -33.02 -56.84
CA MET A 5 -28.98 -31.86 -56.27
C MET A 5 -29.22 -31.84 -54.75
N ASN A 6 -28.34 -31.11 -54.05
CA ASN A 6 -28.28 -30.78 -52.63
C ASN A 6 -27.33 -31.70 -51.83
N ILE A 7 -26.56 -31.25 -50.84
CA ILE A 7 -26.78 -30.15 -49.89
C ILE A 7 -25.41 -29.64 -49.40
N PHE A 8 -25.10 -28.35 -49.61
CA PHE A 8 -24.29 -27.57 -48.68
C PHE A 8 -24.92 -26.18 -48.58
N SER A 9 -25.87 -26.05 -47.65
CA SER A 9 -26.31 -24.75 -47.16
C SER A 9 -26.09 -24.79 -45.66
N HIS A 10 -25.00 -24.18 -45.20
CA HIS A 10 -24.86 -23.82 -43.79
C HIS A 10 -25.98 -22.83 -43.50
N ALA A 11 -26.92 -23.23 -42.63
CA ALA A 11 -27.97 -22.36 -42.16
C ALA A 11 -27.36 -21.10 -41.53
N GLN A 12 -27.61 -19.95 -42.14
CA GLN A 12 -27.36 -18.65 -41.49
C GLN A 12 -28.43 -18.48 -40.41
N ASN A 13 -28.16 -19.02 -39.22
CA ASN A 13 -29.01 -18.80 -38.06
C ASN A 13 -28.76 -17.37 -37.54
N GLY A 14 -29.62 -16.44 -37.96
CA GLY A 14 -29.66 -15.10 -37.40
C GLY A 14 -30.07 -15.11 -35.92
N PHE A 15 -29.65 -14.10 -35.17
CA PHE A 15 -30.05 -13.93 -33.78
C PHE A 15 -31.55 -13.65 -33.67
N THR A 16 -32.19 -14.28 -32.69
CA THR A 16 -33.59 -13.96 -32.39
C THR A 16 -33.67 -12.63 -31.66
N LEU A 17 -34.77 -11.89 -31.84
CA LEU A 17 -34.97 -10.59 -31.18
C LEU A 17 -34.90 -10.71 -29.64
N ILE A 18 -35.42 -11.80 -29.09
CA ILE A 18 -35.36 -12.06 -27.65
C ILE A 18 -33.92 -12.28 -27.16
N GLU A 19 -33.08 -12.97 -27.94
CA GLU A 19 -31.68 -13.22 -27.61
C GLU A 19 -30.86 -11.93 -27.59
N VAL A 20 -31.14 -11.00 -28.51
CA VAL A 20 -30.52 -9.66 -28.50
C VAL A 20 -30.94 -8.87 -27.27
N ILE A 21 -32.22 -8.91 -26.88
CA ILE A 21 -32.70 -8.22 -25.67
C ILE A 21 -32.03 -8.78 -24.41
N VAL A 22 -31.98 -10.10 -24.27
CA VAL A 22 -31.34 -10.75 -23.12
C VAL A 22 -29.85 -10.40 -23.06
N PHE A 23 -29.16 -10.41 -24.20
CA PHE A 23 -27.74 -10.01 -24.27
C PHE A 23 -27.51 -8.57 -23.80
N LEU A 24 -28.37 -7.62 -24.22
CA LEU A 24 -28.28 -6.23 -23.79
C LEU A 24 -28.52 -6.06 -22.29
N VAL A 25 -29.51 -6.75 -21.73
CA VAL A 25 -29.82 -6.70 -20.29
C VAL A 25 -28.65 -7.23 -19.47
N VAL A 26 -28.12 -8.41 -19.84
CA VAL A 26 -26.99 -9.02 -19.12
C VAL A 26 -25.73 -8.16 -19.24
N SER A 27 -25.44 -7.64 -20.44
CA SER A 27 -24.28 -6.77 -20.67
C SER A 27 -24.41 -5.45 -19.88
N GLY A 28 -25.61 -4.87 -19.79
CA GLY A 28 -25.86 -3.66 -19.01
C GLY A 28 -25.65 -3.87 -17.51
N ILE A 29 -26.08 -5.02 -16.98
CA ILE A 29 -25.84 -5.39 -15.58
C ILE A 29 -24.34 -5.58 -15.32
N LEU A 30 -23.64 -6.31 -16.19
CA LEU A 30 -22.19 -6.53 -16.08
C LEU A 30 -21.39 -5.23 -16.14
N MET A 31 -21.71 -4.35 -17.08
CA MET A 31 -21.02 -3.06 -17.22
C MET A 31 -21.19 -2.21 -15.96
N SER A 32 -22.39 -2.21 -15.38
CA SER A 32 -22.71 -1.43 -14.18
C SER A 32 -21.94 -1.91 -12.95
N THR A 33 -21.82 -3.22 -12.75
CA THR A 33 -21.07 -3.79 -11.61
C THR A 33 -19.57 -3.53 -11.73
N ILE A 34 -19.00 -3.64 -12.93
CA ILE A 34 -17.60 -3.32 -13.20
C ILE A 34 -17.33 -1.83 -12.91
N LEU A 35 -18.20 -0.92 -13.35
CA LEU A 35 -18.02 0.51 -13.14
C LEU A 35 -18.09 0.88 -11.64
N LEU A 36 -18.99 0.25 -10.89
CA LEU A 36 -19.08 0.41 -9.43
C LEU A 36 -17.82 -0.11 -8.72
N GLY A 37 -17.32 -1.27 -9.12
CA GLY A 37 -16.06 -1.81 -8.58
C GLY A 37 -14.87 -0.90 -8.87
N ALA A 38 -14.74 -0.43 -10.12
CA ALA A 38 -13.66 0.46 -10.54
C ALA A 38 -13.69 1.81 -9.81
N THR A 39 -14.87 2.44 -9.70
CA THR A 39 -15.01 3.72 -8.99
C THR A 39 -14.72 3.60 -7.50
N THR A 40 -15.10 2.49 -6.88
CA THR A 40 -14.79 2.22 -5.46
C THR A 40 -13.28 2.02 -5.26
N ALA A 41 -12.61 1.26 -6.13
CA ALA A 41 -11.17 1.07 -6.09
C ALA A 41 -10.40 2.40 -6.29
N LEU A 42 -10.84 3.22 -7.24
CA LEU A 42 -10.27 4.54 -7.51
C LEU A 42 -10.45 5.52 -6.35
N ARG A 43 -11.60 5.50 -5.67
CA ARG A 43 -11.83 6.32 -4.46
C ARG A 43 -10.96 5.91 -3.27
N SER A 44 -10.56 4.65 -3.20
CA SER A 44 -9.57 4.18 -2.22
C SER A 44 -8.13 4.48 -2.64
N THR A 45 -7.86 4.91 -3.87
CA THR A 45 -6.50 5.22 -4.36
C THR A 45 -5.88 6.51 -3.80
N PRO A 46 -6.58 7.64 -3.55
CA PRO A 46 -5.96 8.82 -2.94
C PRO A 46 -5.33 8.56 -1.56
N SER A 47 -5.76 7.49 -0.85
CA SER A 47 -5.08 7.06 0.38
C SER A 47 -3.70 6.46 0.12
N VAL A 48 -3.47 5.84 -1.05
CA VAL A 48 -2.19 5.18 -1.38
C VAL A 48 -1.06 6.20 -1.49
N HIS A 49 -1.32 7.37 -2.09
CA HIS A 49 -0.32 8.43 -2.18
C HIS A 49 0.06 8.97 -0.79
N GLN A 50 -0.94 9.25 0.05
CA GLN A 50 -0.72 9.74 1.41
C GLN A 50 -0.01 8.69 2.28
N GLN A 51 -0.36 7.41 2.11
CA GLN A 51 0.27 6.28 2.78
C GLN A 51 1.72 6.12 2.33
N TRP A 52 2.00 6.27 1.03
CA TRP A 52 3.35 6.18 0.49
C TRP A 52 4.25 7.29 1.03
N ILE A 53 3.73 8.54 1.10
CA ILE A 53 4.44 9.65 1.74
C ILE A 53 4.72 9.33 3.21
N ALA A 54 3.73 8.85 3.98
CA ALA A 54 3.93 8.50 5.39
C ALA A 54 5.01 7.42 5.57
N VAL A 55 5.01 6.38 4.74
CA VAL A 55 6.05 5.34 4.77
C VAL A 55 7.42 5.90 4.40
N GLN A 56 7.50 6.75 3.37
CA GLN A 56 8.77 7.34 2.94
C GLN A 56 9.36 8.26 4.02
N LEU A 57 8.54 9.07 4.68
CA LEU A 57 8.96 9.92 5.81
C LEU A 57 9.45 9.08 6.99
N ALA A 58 8.73 8.01 7.33
CA ALA A 58 9.14 7.10 8.39
C ALA A 58 10.49 6.44 8.09
N ARG A 59 10.70 6.00 6.84
CA ARG A 59 11.97 5.42 6.37
C ARG A 59 13.11 6.41 6.41
N GLN A 60 12.93 7.61 5.86
CA GLN A 60 13.93 8.67 5.87
C GLN A 60 14.37 9.00 7.31
N CYS A 61 13.42 9.12 8.23
CA CYS A 61 13.72 9.38 9.62
C CYS A 61 14.46 8.20 10.29
N MET A 62 14.04 6.97 10.00
CA MET A 62 14.69 5.76 10.50
C MET A 62 16.13 5.61 9.99
N GLU A 63 16.37 5.87 8.70
CA GLU A 63 17.71 5.86 8.09
C GLU A 63 18.63 6.89 8.76
N TRP A 64 18.10 8.06 9.13
CA TRP A 64 18.88 9.04 9.90
C TRP A 64 19.33 8.49 11.25
N PHE A 65 18.45 7.83 12.02
CA PHE A 65 18.82 7.22 13.30
C PHE A 65 19.81 6.07 13.16
N LEU A 66 19.67 5.26 12.11
CA LEU A 66 20.63 4.21 11.79
C LEU A 66 21.99 4.81 11.40
N GLY A 67 22.00 5.91 10.63
CA GLY A 67 23.19 6.67 10.32
C GLY A 67 23.84 7.31 11.56
N GLN A 68 23.05 7.81 12.51
CA GLN A 68 23.57 8.31 13.79
C GLN A 68 24.27 7.21 14.58
N ARG A 69 23.71 5.99 14.62
CA ARG A 69 24.40 4.84 15.21
C ARG A 69 25.74 4.58 14.50
N GLN A 70 25.77 4.62 13.18
CA GLN A 70 26.98 4.33 12.41
C GLN A 70 28.07 5.40 12.60
N MET A 71 27.70 6.68 12.68
CA MET A 71 28.66 7.78 12.78
C MET A 71 29.08 8.10 14.22
N ASN A 72 28.12 8.13 15.15
CA ASN A 72 28.34 8.56 16.53
C ASN A 72 28.33 7.38 17.52
N GLY A 73 28.13 6.16 17.03
CA GLY A 73 28.13 4.94 17.84
C GLY A 73 26.79 4.66 18.53
N TYR A 74 26.71 3.49 19.16
CA TYR A 74 25.52 3.01 19.87
C TYR A 74 25.14 3.89 21.08
N ALA A 75 26.12 4.48 21.76
CA ALA A 75 25.92 5.32 22.94
C ALA A 75 25.20 6.66 22.62
N ALA A 76 25.30 7.16 21.38
CA ALA A 76 24.64 8.39 20.95
C ALA A 76 23.11 8.28 20.93
N LEU A 77 22.58 7.06 20.82
CA LEU A 77 21.16 6.78 20.92
C LEU A 77 20.80 6.55 22.40
N SER A 78 20.49 7.61 23.14
CA SER A 78 20.05 7.48 24.53
C SER A 78 18.70 6.75 24.60
N CYS A 79 18.52 5.90 25.61
CA CYS A 79 17.25 5.23 25.87
C CYS A 79 16.96 5.26 27.39
N PRO A 80 15.68 5.40 27.80
CA PRO A 80 14.52 5.76 26.98
C PRO A 80 14.59 7.23 26.51
N SER A 81 14.20 7.51 25.26
CA SER A 81 14.13 8.89 24.76
C SER A 81 13.16 9.06 23.59
N THR A 82 12.69 10.28 23.37
CA THR A 82 11.87 10.66 22.21
C THR A 82 12.55 11.77 21.40
N PRO A 83 13.67 11.48 20.73
CA PRO A 83 14.51 12.50 20.11
C PRO A 83 13.91 13.01 18.80
N SER A 84 13.76 14.32 18.66
CA SER A 84 13.42 14.94 17.37
C SER A 84 14.67 15.18 16.53
N ALA A 85 14.66 14.81 15.25
CA ALA A 85 15.75 15.08 14.33
C ALA A 85 15.30 16.00 13.18
N THR A 86 16.16 16.91 12.75
CA THR A 86 15.86 17.83 11.64
C THR A 86 15.63 17.09 10.32
N ALA A 87 16.29 15.95 10.13
CA ALA A 87 16.09 15.08 8.96
C ALA A 87 14.70 14.43 8.91
N CYS A 88 13.98 14.45 10.04
CA CYS A 88 12.62 13.94 10.21
C CYS A 88 11.58 15.05 10.00
N ALA A 89 11.91 16.13 9.27
CA ALA A 89 10.99 17.21 8.94
C ALA A 89 9.80 16.68 8.12
N VAL A 90 8.59 16.99 8.59
CA VAL A 90 7.35 16.52 7.97
C VAL A 90 6.64 17.64 7.19
N PRO A 91 6.06 17.35 6.02
CA PRO A 91 5.16 18.26 5.32
C PRO A 91 3.89 18.57 6.12
N SER A 92 3.18 19.63 5.75
CA SER A 92 1.92 20.03 6.40
C SER A 92 0.90 18.89 6.41
N GLY A 93 0.24 18.67 7.55
CA GLY A 93 -0.77 17.63 7.73
C GLY A 93 -0.22 16.28 8.19
N TYR A 94 1.10 16.15 8.35
CA TYR A 94 1.74 15.00 8.98
C TYR A 94 2.39 15.40 10.31
N SER A 95 2.44 14.46 11.24
CA SER A 95 3.17 14.56 12.51
C SER A 95 4.05 13.34 12.68
N ILE A 96 5.20 13.53 13.33
CA ILE A 96 6.17 12.47 13.60
C ILE A 96 6.39 12.32 15.09
N ASN A 97 6.45 11.07 15.52
CA ASN A 97 6.84 10.70 16.86
C ASN A 97 7.92 9.62 16.78
N THR A 98 9.00 9.81 17.51
CA THR A 98 10.15 8.91 17.56
C THR A 98 10.29 8.45 18.99
N ASN A 99 10.50 7.15 19.18
CA ASN A 99 10.68 6.56 20.50
C ASN A 99 11.85 5.58 20.44
N ILE A 100 12.84 5.80 21.29
CA ILE A 100 13.95 4.88 21.49
C ILE A 100 13.75 4.23 22.85
N SER A 101 13.40 2.95 22.85
CA SER A 101 13.26 2.15 24.07
C SER A 101 14.51 1.32 24.30
N CYS A 102 14.93 1.20 25.57
CA CYS A 102 15.86 0.15 25.93
C CYS A 102 15.13 -1.19 25.83
N THR A 103 15.72 -2.17 25.15
CA THR A 103 15.10 -3.47 24.96
C THR A 103 16.09 -4.57 25.27
N THR A 104 15.61 -5.65 25.87
CA THR A 104 16.43 -6.84 26.05
C THR A 104 16.10 -7.85 24.97
N TRP A 105 17.13 -8.52 24.44
CA TRP A 105 16.97 -9.63 23.50
C TRP A 105 17.73 -10.83 24.05
N ASN A 106 17.05 -11.95 24.32
CA ASN A 106 17.67 -13.15 24.91
C ASN A 106 18.52 -12.87 26.17
N ASN A 107 18.00 -12.08 27.12
CA ASN A 107 18.69 -11.60 28.32
C ASN A 107 19.90 -10.68 28.08
N ASP A 108 20.15 -10.28 26.85
CA ASP A 108 21.15 -9.27 26.51
C ASP A 108 20.54 -7.87 26.56
N THR A 109 21.15 -6.96 27.31
CA THR A 109 20.75 -5.56 27.48
C THR A 109 21.37 -4.63 26.44
N THR A 110 22.23 -5.13 25.54
CA THR A 110 22.89 -4.32 24.52
C THR A 110 22.01 -4.03 23.32
N TYR A 111 20.68 -4.02 23.47
CA TYR A 111 19.75 -3.73 22.40
C TYR A 111 18.87 -2.51 22.70
N LYS A 112 18.57 -1.74 21.64
CA LYS A 112 17.62 -0.64 21.65
C LYS A 112 16.63 -0.84 20.52
N THR A 113 15.37 -0.51 20.77
CA THR A 113 14.35 -0.46 19.72
C THR A 113 14.03 0.98 19.39
N ILE A 114 14.20 1.33 18.13
CA ILE A 114 13.85 2.63 17.57
C ILE A 114 12.53 2.47 16.84
N THR A 115 11.51 3.16 17.32
CA THR A 115 10.20 3.22 16.69
C THR A 115 9.95 4.62 16.16
N VAL A 116 9.61 4.72 14.88
CA VAL A 116 9.22 5.97 14.23
C VAL A 116 7.78 5.81 13.78
N THR A 117 6.91 6.71 14.26
CA THR A 117 5.49 6.73 13.97
C THR A 117 5.13 8.04 13.29
N ILE A 118 4.50 7.95 12.13
CA ILE A 118 3.91 9.05 11.37
C ILE A 118 2.40 8.99 11.55
N SER A 119 1.80 10.13 11.82
CA SER A 119 0.35 10.30 11.96
C SER A 119 -0.14 11.56 11.23
N GLY A 120 -1.46 11.75 11.16
CA GLY A 120 -2.10 12.90 10.48
C GLY A 120 -2.93 12.46 9.28
N LEU A 121 -2.57 12.90 8.07
CA LEU A 121 -3.23 12.53 6.81
C LEU A 121 -3.16 11.03 6.49
N ALA A 122 -2.12 10.35 6.94
CA ALA A 122 -1.99 8.89 6.89
C ALA A 122 -1.13 8.41 8.07
N ASN A 123 -1.22 7.12 8.39
CA ASN A 123 -0.50 6.52 9.51
C ASN A 123 0.51 5.49 9.00
N ALA A 124 1.76 5.60 9.47
CA ALA A 124 2.80 4.62 9.20
C ALA A 124 3.66 4.46 10.46
N SER A 125 4.07 3.24 10.79
CA SER A 125 4.98 2.99 11.90
C SER A 125 6.06 2.01 11.47
N LEU A 126 7.32 2.39 11.65
CA LEU A 126 8.46 1.51 11.46
C LEU A 126 9.14 1.30 12.81
N SER A 127 9.58 0.09 13.07
CA SER A 127 10.35 -0.26 14.25
C SER A 127 11.55 -1.09 13.84
N THR A 128 12.71 -0.76 14.40
CA THR A 128 13.96 -1.49 14.17
C THR A 128 14.69 -1.69 15.48
N GLN A 129 15.34 -2.85 15.62
CA GLN A 129 16.19 -3.14 16.76
C GLN A 129 17.65 -2.98 16.35
N VAL A 130 18.41 -2.28 17.18
CA VAL A 130 19.84 -2.05 17.00
C VAL A 130 20.59 -2.54 18.23
N GLY A 131 21.68 -3.27 18.01
CA GLY A 131 22.56 -3.75 19.08
C GLY A 131 23.89 -3.00 19.17
N ASP A 132 24.64 -3.24 20.24
CA ASP A 132 26.00 -2.71 20.46
C ASP A 132 27.07 -3.71 19.98
N TYR A 133 27.08 -3.97 18.67
CA TYR A 133 28.06 -4.84 18.00
C TYR A 133 28.31 -4.37 16.57
#